data_AF-A0A7Y6MHD5-F1
#
_entry.id   AF-A0A7Y6MHD5-F1
#
_cell.length_a   1.000
_cell.length_b   1.000
_cell.length_c   1.000
_cell.angle_alpha   90.00
_cell.angle_beta   90.00
_cell.angle_gamma   90.00
#
_symmetry.space_group_name_H-M   'P 1'
#
loop_
_entity.id
_entity.type
_entity.pdbx_description
1 polymer ?
#
loop_
_entity_poly.entity_id
_entity_poly.type
_entity_poly.pdbx_seq_one_letter_code
_entity_poly.pdbx_strand_id
1 'polypeptide(L)'
;MFKRYLAAAAVAAATLLAVPSPANAAPAQQLKLRGGLTLYIPIEWRVYGMGTDAVQVVTGKCRKPQGWGSPECDAFYVFGPSYIKRGAEGFGPYTGKRPFYTASDVQPCPVDRKWGEVVGTKVKRGLRQVGPGHKAAYNEWASKCVSYSNGTTKARFTQREWYLPKSRILVVDQWNTPGLADTLKHADWL
;
A
#
# COMPACT_ATOMS: atom_id res chain seq x y z
N MET A 1 36.67 -74.25 18.39
CA MET A 1 36.53 -73.53 17.10
C MET A 1 35.03 -73.38 16.87
N PHE A 2 34.38 -72.21 16.83
CA PHE A 2 34.65 -70.96 16.13
C PHE A 2 34.05 -69.79 16.94
N LYS A 3 34.81 -68.69 17.09
CA LYS A 3 34.31 -67.39 17.56
C LYS A 3 33.54 -66.70 16.44
N ARG A 4 32.34 -66.18 16.71
CA ARG A 4 31.62 -65.25 15.83
C ARG A 4 31.60 -63.89 16.50
N TYR A 5 32.34 -62.94 15.91
CA TYR A 5 32.31 -61.53 16.26
C TYR A 5 31.18 -60.86 15.45
N LEU A 6 30.23 -60.22 16.14
CA LEU A 6 29.25 -59.33 15.52
C LEU A 6 29.78 -57.90 15.61
N ALA A 7 30.15 -57.32 14.46
CA ALA A 7 30.45 -55.90 14.34
C ALA A 7 29.13 -55.13 14.13
N ALA A 8 28.75 -54.29 15.09
CA ALA A 8 27.65 -53.36 14.94
C ALA A 8 28.17 -52.08 14.25
N ALA A 9 27.69 -51.80 13.04
CA ALA A 9 27.96 -50.56 12.34
C ALA A 9 27.03 -49.45 12.88
N ALA A 10 27.60 -48.42 13.50
CA ALA A 10 26.89 -47.22 13.90
C ALA A 10 26.73 -46.29 12.70
N VAL A 11 25.50 -46.06 12.25
CA VAL A 11 25.18 -45.06 11.23
C VAL A 11 24.91 -43.74 11.93
N ALA A 12 25.86 -42.80 11.85
CA ALA A 12 25.65 -41.43 12.32
C ALA A 12 24.87 -40.65 11.25
N ALA A 13 23.60 -40.36 11.52
CA ALA A 13 22.80 -39.47 10.69
C ALA A 13 23.15 -38.01 11.03
N ALA A 14 23.87 -37.33 10.12
CA ALA A 14 24.12 -35.90 10.22
C ALA A 14 22.86 -35.13 9.79
N THR A 15 22.14 -34.56 10.76
CA THR A 15 21.08 -33.59 10.50
C THR A 15 21.70 -32.27 10.05
N LEU A 16 21.66 -32.00 8.74
CA LEU A 16 21.97 -30.68 8.20
C LEU A 16 20.89 -29.69 8.68
N LEU A 17 21.27 -28.82 9.62
CA LEU A 17 20.49 -27.64 9.96
C LEU A 17 20.48 -26.71 8.74
N ALA A 18 19.35 -26.66 8.04
CA ALA A 18 19.10 -25.64 7.03
C ALA A 18 19.04 -24.28 7.74
N VAL A 19 20.16 -23.55 7.73
CA VAL A 19 20.18 -22.16 8.17
C VAL A 19 19.30 -21.37 7.20
N PRO A 20 18.22 -20.70 7.65
CA PRO A 20 17.44 -19.86 6.77
C PRO A 20 18.37 -18.78 6.22
N SER A 21 18.58 -18.78 4.90
CA SER A 21 19.29 -17.69 4.24
C SER A 21 18.57 -16.39 4.60
N PRO A 22 19.30 -15.33 5.00
CA PRO A 22 18.66 -14.03 5.18
C PRO A 22 17.96 -13.69 3.87
N ALA A 23 16.64 -13.53 3.92
CA ALA A 23 15.92 -12.95 2.80
C ALA A 23 16.64 -11.63 2.49
N ASN A 24 17.27 -11.54 1.32
CA ASN A 24 17.92 -10.32 0.88
C ASN A 24 16.85 -9.24 0.87
N ALA A 25 16.83 -8.40 1.92
CA ALA A 25 15.97 -7.26 1.95
C ALA A 25 16.34 -6.41 0.73
N ALA A 26 15.36 -6.15 -0.13
CA ALA A 26 15.59 -5.27 -1.26
C ALA A 26 16.19 -3.95 -0.75
N PRO A 27 17.16 -3.36 -1.47
CA PRO A 27 17.72 -2.08 -1.08
C PRO A 27 16.59 -1.07 -0.88
N ALA A 28 16.58 -0.44 0.29
CA ALA A 28 15.51 0.46 0.71
C ALA A 28 16.04 1.88 0.93
N GLN A 29 15.18 2.87 0.70
CA GLN A 29 15.41 4.28 0.96
C GLN A 29 14.42 4.77 2.02
N GLN A 30 14.83 5.80 2.77
CA GLN A 30 13.98 6.44 3.77
C GLN A 30 13.05 7.46 3.13
N LEU A 31 11.76 7.34 3.38
CA LEU A 31 10.76 8.36 3.12
C LEU A 31 10.27 8.93 4.45
N LYS A 32 10.81 10.10 4.82
CA LYS A 32 10.41 10.84 6.01
C LYS A 32 9.11 11.58 5.75
N LEU A 33 8.13 11.37 6.61
CA LEU A 33 6.81 11.97 6.56
C LEU A 33 6.55 12.79 7.82
N ARG A 34 5.43 13.50 7.83
CA ARG A 34 5.04 14.33 8.97
C ARG A 34 4.79 13.50 10.23
N GLY A 35 4.89 14.15 11.39
CA GLY A 35 4.55 13.54 12.67
C GLY A 35 5.47 12.39 13.09
N GLY A 36 6.71 12.40 12.60
CA GLY A 36 7.73 11.41 13.00
C GLY A 36 7.75 10.13 12.17
N LEU A 37 6.75 9.90 11.32
CA LEU A 37 6.65 8.68 10.53
C LEU A 37 7.76 8.60 9.48
N THR A 38 8.54 7.53 9.50
CA THR A 38 9.52 7.19 8.47
C THR A 38 9.17 5.85 7.85
N LEU A 39 9.00 5.82 6.53
CA LEU A 39 8.84 4.59 5.77
C LEU A 39 10.18 4.15 5.17
N TYR A 40 10.42 2.85 5.14
CA TYR A 40 11.53 2.24 4.41
C TYR A 40 10.96 1.60 3.14
N ILE A 41 10.99 2.37 2.04
CA ILE A 41 10.44 1.93 0.75
C ILE A 41 11.56 1.37 -0.12
N PRO A 42 11.29 0.40 -1.00
CA PRO A 42 12.28 -0.07 -1.97
C PRO A 42 12.87 1.07 -2.82
N ILE A 43 14.14 0.97 -3.20
CA ILE A 43 14.85 2.02 -3.93
C ILE A 43 14.30 2.22 -5.36
N GLU A 44 13.66 1.20 -5.92
CA GLU A 44 12.98 1.24 -7.20
C GLU A 44 11.67 2.06 -7.17
N TRP A 45 11.10 2.29 -5.99
CA TRP A 45 9.91 3.14 -5.84
C TRP A 45 10.31 4.61 -5.91
N ARG A 46 9.66 5.35 -6.81
CA ARG A 46 10.02 6.74 -7.09
C ARG A 46 9.09 7.69 -6.34
N VAL A 47 9.69 8.58 -5.55
CA VAL A 47 8.96 9.53 -4.71
C VAL A 47 8.82 10.86 -5.44
N TYR A 48 7.58 11.35 -5.54
CA TYR A 48 7.26 12.64 -6.11
C TYR A 48 6.45 13.47 -5.11
N GLY A 49 6.91 14.68 -4.82
CA GLY A 49 6.11 15.65 -4.05
C GLY A 49 4.92 16.14 -4.88
N MET A 50 3.75 16.23 -4.24
CA MET A 50 2.54 16.79 -4.82
C MET A 50 2.03 17.92 -3.93
N GLY A 51 2.38 19.16 -4.26
CA GLY A 51 2.04 20.32 -3.43
C GLY A 51 2.78 20.33 -2.10
N THR A 52 2.19 20.94 -1.07
CA THR A 52 2.87 21.23 0.21
C THR A 52 2.81 20.10 1.23
N ASP A 53 1.86 19.17 1.12
CA ASP A 53 1.68 18.09 2.08
C ASP A 53 1.10 16.80 1.50
N ALA A 54 1.42 16.50 0.24
CA ALA A 54 1.18 15.18 -0.33
C ALA A 54 2.42 14.63 -1.04
N VAL A 55 2.52 13.32 -1.04
CA VAL A 55 3.54 12.55 -1.74
C VAL A 55 2.86 11.48 -2.57
N GLN A 56 3.29 11.34 -3.81
CA GLN A 56 2.98 10.19 -4.66
C GLN A 56 4.19 9.29 -4.74
N VAL A 57 4.03 8.02 -4.40
CA VAL A 57 5.08 7.00 -4.50
C VAL A 57 4.70 6.09 -5.66
N VAL A 58 5.43 6.23 -6.77
CA VAL A 58 5.21 5.46 -8.01
C VAL A 58 5.96 4.15 -7.94
N THR A 59 5.24 3.06 -8.14
CA THR A 59 5.72 1.67 -8.19
C THR A 59 5.58 1.06 -9.59
N GLY A 60 4.79 1.71 -10.45
CA GLY A 60 4.62 1.36 -11.87
C GLY A 60 5.75 1.83 -12.79
N LYS A 61 5.56 1.60 -14.09
CA LYS A 61 6.57 1.79 -15.14
C LYS A 61 6.62 3.20 -15.70
N CYS A 62 5.61 4.04 -15.45
CA CYS A 62 5.54 5.36 -16.07
C CYS A 62 6.76 6.24 -15.75
N ARG A 63 7.19 7.10 -16.67
CA ARG A 63 8.39 7.93 -16.46
C ARG A 63 8.18 9.04 -15.42
N LYS A 64 7.04 9.74 -15.47
CA LYS A 64 6.67 10.80 -14.52
C LYS A 64 5.15 10.84 -14.38
N PRO A 65 4.61 10.89 -13.16
CA PRO A 65 3.18 11.02 -12.97
C PRO A 65 2.69 12.41 -13.34
N GLN A 66 1.48 12.50 -13.89
CA GLN A 66 0.78 13.75 -14.23
C GLN A 66 -0.39 14.03 -13.25
N GLY A 67 -0.39 13.39 -12.08
CA GLY A 67 -1.45 13.49 -11.07
C GLY A 67 -2.19 12.17 -10.86
N TRP A 68 -3.38 12.27 -10.26
CA TRP A 68 -4.25 11.14 -9.93
C TRP A 68 -4.61 10.30 -11.17
N GLY A 69 -4.51 8.97 -11.06
CA GLY A 69 -4.92 8.07 -12.14
C GLY A 69 -4.10 8.19 -13.44
N SER A 70 -2.84 8.65 -13.36
CA SER A 70 -1.95 8.69 -14.53
C SER A 70 -1.71 7.28 -15.09
N PRO A 71 -1.77 7.06 -16.42
CA PRO A 71 -1.60 5.72 -17.00
C PRO A 71 -0.25 5.12 -16.65
N GLU A 72 -0.23 3.82 -16.37
CA GLU A 72 0.98 3.03 -16.04
C GLU A 72 1.75 3.54 -14.80
N CYS A 73 1.18 4.49 -14.06
CA CYS A 73 1.72 5.05 -12.84
C CYS A 73 1.05 4.42 -11.62
N ASP A 74 1.08 3.08 -11.54
CA ASP A 74 0.72 2.38 -10.31
C ASP A 74 1.45 3.04 -9.15
N ALA A 75 0.69 3.46 -8.15
CA ALA A 75 1.21 4.30 -7.09
C ALA A 75 0.38 4.15 -5.82
N PHE A 76 0.92 4.64 -4.73
CA PHE A 76 0.10 5.03 -3.60
C PHE A 76 0.40 6.48 -3.24
N TYR A 77 -0.56 7.08 -2.55
CA TYR A 77 -0.50 8.47 -2.15
C TYR A 77 -0.43 8.55 -0.65
N VAL A 78 0.40 9.45 -0.14
CA VAL A 78 0.44 9.84 1.27
C VAL A 78 -0.02 11.28 1.36
N PHE A 79 -1.16 11.50 1.99
CA PHE A 79 -1.82 12.78 2.13
C PHE A 79 -1.70 13.32 3.56
N GLY A 80 -1.39 14.61 3.64
CA GLY A 80 -1.37 15.41 4.86
C GLY A 80 -2.67 16.20 5.09
N PRO A 81 -2.67 17.09 6.10
CA PRO A 81 -3.84 17.83 6.55
C PRO A 81 -4.62 18.59 5.47
N SER A 82 -3.96 19.21 4.49
CA SER A 82 -4.58 20.05 3.46
C SER A 82 -5.44 19.24 2.50
N TYR A 83 -4.99 18.02 2.17
CA TYR A 83 -5.74 17.04 1.38
C TYR A 83 -6.80 16.35 2.22
N ILE A 84 -6.51 15.99 3.48
CA ILE A 84 -7.49 15.38 4.38
C ILE A 84 -8.68 16.32 4.65
N LYS A 85 -8.46 17.63 4.78
CA LYS A 85 -9.53 18.63 4.96
C LYS A 85 -10.51 18.69 3.79
N ARG A 86 -10.11 18.24 2.61
CA ARG A 86 -10.89 18.27 1.36
C ARG A 86 -10.97 16.88 0.71
N GLY A 87 -10.79 15.84 1.53
CA GLY A 87 -10.54 14.46 1.11
C GLY A 87 -11.78 13.68 0.69
N ALA A 88 -12.97 14.15 1.07
CA ALA A 88 -14.24 13.51 0.73
C ALA A 88 -14.86 14.11 -0.54
N GLU A 89 -15.78 13.36 -1.14
CA GLU A 89 -16.57 13.81 -2.29
C GLU A 89 -17.24 15.16 -1.99
N GLY A 90 -17.22 16.07 -2.98
CA GLY A 90 -17.64 17.45 -2.80
C GLY A 90 -16.67 18.30 -1.98
N PHE A 91 -15.40 17.88 -1.87
CA PHE A 91 -14.31 18.59 -1.19
C PHE A 91 -14.50 18.76 0.33
N GLY A 92 -15.28 17.87 0.96
CA GLY A 92 -15.46 17.84 2.40
C GLY A 92 -14.28 17.18 3.15
N PRO A 93 -14.26 17.23 4.49
CA PRO A 93 -13.22 16.58 5.28
C PRO A 93 -13.33 15.05 5.23
N TYR A 94 -12.20 14.38 4.99
CA TYR A 94 -12.10 12.94 5.10
C TYR A 94 -12.02 12.50 6.57
N THR A 95 -12.88 11.56 6.94
CA THR A 95 -12.97 11.00 8.31
C THR A 95 -12.88 9.47 8.33
N GLY A 96 -12.68 8.84 7.16
CA GLY A 96 -12.77 7.39 6.99
C GLY A 96 -14.20 6.82 7.04
N LYS A 97 -15.24 7.66 7.23
CA LYS A 97 -16.65 7.23 7.10
C LYS A 97 -17.08 7.05 5.65
N ARG A 98 -16.52 7.84 4.75
CA ARG A 98 -16.66 7.80 3.29
C ARG A 98 -15.26 7.60 2.68
N PRO A 99 -15.15 7.05 1.45
CA PRO A 99 -13.86 6.90 0.81
C PRO A 99 -13.20 8.26 0.57
N PHE A 100 -11.88 8.23 0.43
CA PHE A 100 -11.15 9.35 -0.13
C PHE A 100 -11.50 9.49 -1.61
N TYR A 101 -12.09 10.63 -1.99
CA TYR A 101 -12.52 10.91 -3.35
C TYR A 101 -12.69 12.42 -3.51
N THR A 102 -11.63 13.13 -3.90
CA THR A 102 -11.58 14.61 -3.86
C THR A 102 -12.11 15.23 -5.14
N ALA A 103 -13.35 14.90 -5.50
CA ALA A 103 -14.01 15.38 -6.70
C ALA A 103 -15.50 15.59 -6.46
N SER A 104 -16.12 16.35 -7.36
CA SER A 104 -17.58 16.52 -7.46
C SER A 104 -18.17 15.83 -8.70
N ASP A 105 -17.30 15.27 -9.55
CA ASP A 105 -17.62 14.60 -10.79
C ASP A 105 -16.95 13.22 -10.85
N VAL A 106 -17.15 12.51 -11.97
CA VAL A 106 -16.55 11.20 -12.20
C VAL A 106 -15.09 11.35 -12.63
N GLN A 107 -14.17 10.87 -11.81
CA GLN A 107 -12.74 10.91 -12.09
C GLN A 107 -12.32 9.82 -13.08
N PRO A 108 -11.18 9.97 -13.78
CA PRO A 108 -10.63 8.89 -14.61
C PRO A 108 -10.33 7.63 -13.79
N CYS A 109 -10.70 6.47 -14.31
CA CYS A 109 -10.40 5.19 -13.71
C CYS A 109 -8.88 4.92 -13.65
N PRO A 110 -8.35 4.38 -12.53
CA PRO A 110 -6.93 4.09 -12.38
C PRO A 110 -6.42 2.95 -13.27
N VAL A 111 -7.31 2.07 -13.75
CA VAL A 111 -6.99 0.96 -14.65
C VAL A 111 -6.91 1.41 -16.12
N ASP A 112 -7.88 2.24 -16.56
CA ASP A 112 -7.90 2.81 -17.91
C ASP A 112 -8.69 4.14 -17.88
N ARG A 113 -8.03 5.23 -18.29
CA ARG A 113 -8.59 6.59 -18.30
C ARG A 113 -9.74 6.79 -19.28
N LYS A 114 -10.02 5.84 -20.18
CA LYS A 114 -11.22 5.84 -21.04
C LYS A 114 -12.49 5.55 -20.26
N TRP A 115 -12.38 5.13 -19.01
CA TRP A 115 -13.49 4.80 -18.11
C TRP A 115 -13.51 5.73 -16.90
N GLY A 116 -14.68 5.87 -16.30
CA GLY A 116 -14.88 6.60 -15.06
C GLY A 116 -14.64 5.72 -13.84
N GLU A 117 -14.09 6.31 -12.79
CA GLU A 117 -13.97 5.73 -11.47
C GLU A 117 -15.28 5.83 -10.68
N VAL A 118 -15.65 4.76 -9.98
CA VAL A 118 -16.64 4.80 -8.91
C VAL A 118 -16.07 4.06 -7.70
N VAL A 119 -15.79 4.80 -6.64
CA VAL A 119 -15.42 4.23 -5.34
C VAL A 119 -16.69 3.83 -4.59
N GLY A 120 -16.91 2.53 -4.46
CA GLY A 120 -18.18 1.98 -3.98
C GLY A 120 -18.25 1.83 -2.47
N THR A 121 -18.90 0.74 -2.04
CA THR A 121 -19.18 0.49 -0.63
C THR A 121 -17.93 -0.01 0.11
N LYS A 122 -17.91 0.25 1.42
CA LYS A 122 -16.89 -0.28 2.30
C LYS A 122 -17.07 -1.78 2.45
N VAL A 123 -16.04 -2.56 2.12
CA VAL A 123 -16.06 -4.02 2.23
C VAL A 123 -15.22 -4.55 3.38
N LYS A 124 -14.29 -3.74 3.89
CA LYS A 124 -13.47 -4.11 5.05
C LYS A 124 -13.15 -2.90 5.90
N ARG A 125 -13.04 -3.14 7.21
CA ARG A 125 -12.58 -2.14 8.19
C ARG A 125 -11.76 -2.80 9.28
N GLY A 126 -10.89 -2.04 9.93
CA GLY A 126 -10.18 -2.51 11.11
C GLY A 126 -9.04 -1.59 11.51
N LEU A 127 -8.15 -2.11 12.35
CA LEU A 127 -6.89 -1.45 12.68
C LEU A 127 -5.74 -2.21 12.02
N ARG A 128 -4.84 -1.47 11.38
CA ARG A 128 -3.60 -2.03 10.79
C ARG A 128 -2.39 -1.35 11.40
N GLN A 129 -1.38 -2.16 11.69
CA GLN A 129 -0.12 -1.67 12.22
C GLN A 129 0.54 -0.72 11.21
N VAL A 130 1.06 0.39 11.69
CA VAL A 130 1.90 1.31 10.92
C VAL A 130 3.09 1.65 11.80
N GLY A 131 4.09 0.79 11.84
CA GLY A 131 5.21 0.88 12.78
C GLY A 131 4.87 0.52 14.23
N PRO A 132 5.86 0.19 15.08
CA PRO A 132 5.61 -0.22 16.48
C PRO A 132 4.75 0.78 17.26
N GLY A 133 3.80 0.27 18.05
CA GLY A 133 2.91 1.10 18.89
C GLY A 133 1.85 1.93 18.14
N HIS A 134 1.88 1.97 16.81
CA HIS A 134 1.01 2.83 16.02
C HIS A 134 0.08 2.01 15.10
N LYS A 135 -1.21 2.32 15.12
CA LYS A 135 -2.21 1.68 14.26
C LYS A 135 -3.01 2.73 13.50
N ALA A 136 -3.21 2.48 12.21
CA ALA A 136 -4.11 3.24 11.35
C ALA A 136 -5.51 2.63 11.35
N ALA A 137 -6.53 3.49 11.28
CA ALA A 137 -7.86 3.08 10.87
C ALA A 137 -7.82 2.67 9.41
N TYR A 138 -8.04 1.38 9.16
CA TYR A 138 -7.95 0.78 7.85
C TYR A 138 -9.33 0.57 7.24
N ASN A 139 -9.49 0.94 5.97
CA ASN A 139 -10.69 0.65 5.18
C ASN A 139 -10.31 0.08 3.81
N GLU A 140 -11.14 -0.82 3.29
CA GLU A 140 -11.13 -1.23 1.88
C GLU A 140 -12.50 -0.92 1.27
N TRP A 141 -12.49 -0.36 0.07
CA TRP A 141 -13.69 0.01 -0.69
C TRP A 141 -13.74 -0.80 -1.98
N ALA A 142 -14.88 -1.44 -2.26
CA ALA A 142 -15.09 -2.14 -3.51
C ALA A 142 -15.37 -1.12 -4.61
N SER A 143 -14.40 -0.91 -5.49
CA SER A 143 -14.45 0.10 -6.54
C SER A 143 -14.60 -0.54 -7.91
N LYS A 144 -15.11 0.23 -8.85
CA LYS A 144 -15.31 -0.19 -10.23
C LYS A 144 -14.89 0.91 -11.20
N CYS A 145 -14.45 0.48 -12.37
CA CYS A 145 -14.34 1.34 -13.54
C CYS A 145 -15.55 1.13 -14.43
N VAL A 146 -16.16 2.21 -14.87
CA VAL A 146 -17.41 2.19 -15.64
C VAL A 146 -17.26 2.95 -16.95
N SER A 147 -17.99 2.53 -17.98
CA SER A 147 -18.07 3.30 -19.21
C SER A 147 -18.75 4.66 -18.95
N TYR A 148 -18.15 5.75 -19.44
CA TYR A 148 -18.75 7.08 -19.35
C TYR A 148 -20.10 7.19 -20.08
N SER A 149 -20.34 6.37 -21.11
CA SER A 149 -21.57 6.49 -21.92
C SER A 149 -22.79 5.84 -21.29
N ASN A 150 -22.63 4.71 -20.59
CA ASN A 150 -23.76 3.92 -20.11
C ASN A 150 -23.58 3.31 -18.71
N GLY A 151 -22.49 3.64 -17.99
CA GLY A 151 -22.26 3.17 -16.63
C GLY A 151 -21.93 1.66 -16.50
N THR A 152 -21.78 0.93 -17.61
CA THR A 152 -21.45 -0.49 -17.58
C THR A 152 -20.10 -0.71 -16.92
N THR A 153 -20.00 -1.68 -16.00
CA THR A 153 -18.74 -2.03 -15.34
C THR A 153 -17.77 -2.64 -16.34
N LYS A 154 -16.56 -2.10 -16.41
CA LYS A 154 -15.47 -2.53 -17.29
C LYS A 154 -14.33 -3.21 -16.54
N ALA A 155 -14.05 -2.75 -15.32
CA ALA A 155 -13.07 -3.36 -14.42
C ALA A 155 -13.49 -3.16 -12.97
N ARG A 156 -12.88 -3.93 -12.06
CA ARG A 156 -13.02 -3.78 -10.61
C ARG A 156 -11.64 -3.61 -10.00
N PHE A 157 -11.58 -2.86 -8.91
CA PHE A 157 -10.38 -2.67 -8.11
C PHE A 157 -10.77 -2.39 -6.66
N THR A 158 -9.79 -2.32 -5.78
CA THR A 158 -10.01 -2.03 -4.36
C THR A 158 -9.21 -0.82 -3.96
N GLN A 159 -9.89 0.21 -3.45
CA GLN A 159 -9.21 1.31 -2.80
C GLN A 159 -8.94 0.94 -1.33
N ARG A 160 -7.67 0.87 -0.97
CA ARG A 160 -7.17 0.58 0.38
C ARG A 160 -6.73 1.88 1.03
N GLU A 161 -7.13 2.10 2.28
CA GLU A 161 -6.86 3.34 3.00
C GLU A 161 -6.33 3.08 4.40
N TRP A 162 -5.22 3.73 4.78
CA TRP A 162 -4.69 3.73 6.15
C TRP A 162 -4.73 5.16 6.69
N TYR A 163 -5.64 5.43 7.61
CA TYR A 163 -5.82 6.74 8.21
C TYR A 163 -5.28 6.80 9.64
N LEU A 164 -4.33 7.70 9.88
CA LEU A 164 -3.80 8.03 11.19
C LEU A 164 -4.32 9.41 11.61
N PRO A 165 -5.45 9.49 12.36
CA PRO A 165 -6.11 10.76 12.64
C PRO A 165 -5.26 11.70 13.51
N LYS A 166 -4.56 11.17 14.51
CA LYS A 166 -3.71 11.97 15.42
C LYS A 166 -2.56 12.64 14.65
N SER A 167 -1.86 11.86 13.84
CA SER A 167 -0.75 12.35 13.01
C SER A 167 -1.23 13.01 11.72
N ARG A 168 -2.54 13.03 11.43
CA ARG A 168 -3.17 13.54 10.19
C ARG A 168 -2.45 13.07 8.94
N ILE A 169 -2.28 11.75 8.83
CA ILE A 169 -1.71 11.08 7.66
C ILE A 169 -2.76 10.15 7.09
N LEU A 170 -2.94 10.17 5.78
CA LEU A 170 -3.79 9.23 5.06
C LEU A 170 -2.97 8.60 3.93
N VAL A 171 -2.86 7.27 3.92
CA VAL A 171 -2.32 6.53 2.78
C VAL A 171 -3.48 6.00 1.95
N VAL A 172 -3.48 6.23 0.65
CA VAL A 172 -4.49 5.73 -0.30
C VAL A 172 -3.80 4.94 -1.42
N ASP A 173 -4.27 3.72 -1.67
CA ASP A 173 -3.73 2.83 -2.69
C ASP A 173 -4.86 2.15 -3.47
N GLN A 174 -4.87 2.33 -4.79
CA GLN A 174 -5.88 1.76 -5.70
C GLN A 174 -5.33 0.61 -6.55
N TRP A 175 -4.00 0.44 -6.57
CA TRP A 175 -3.30 -0.52 -7.43
C TRP A 175 -2.89 -1.80 -6.71
N ASN A 176 -3.35 -1.97 -5.45
CA ASN A 176 -2.95 -3.09 -4.62
C ASN A 176 -1.42 -3.23 -4.54
N THR A 177 -0.72 -2.11 -4.36
CA THR A 177 0.75 -2.03 -4.39
C THR A 177 1.38 -3.17 -3.57
N PRO A 178 2.15 -4.08 -4.22
CA PRO A 178 2.83 -5.16 -3.53
C PRO A 178 3.81 -4.64 -2.47
N GLY A 179 3.86 -5.27 -1.30
CA GLY A 179 4.76 -4.87 -0.21
C GLY A 179 4.33 -3.63 0.59
N LEU A 180 3.40 -2.80 0.11
CA LEU A 180 3.00 -1.56 0.80
C LEU A 180 2.53 -1.81 2.25
N ALA A 181 1.71 -2.85 2.46
CA ALA A 181 1.22 -3.18 3.79
C ALA A 181 2.35 -3.55 4.77
N ASP A 182 3.38 -4.26 4.28
CA ASP A 182 4.55 -4.62 5.09
C ASP A 182 5.46 -3.41 5.31
N THR A 183 5.66 -2.56 4.31
CA THR A 183 6.39 -1.29 4.47
C THR A 183 5.75 -0.41 5.55
N LEU A 184 4.41 -0.30 5.56
CA LEU A 184 3.70 0.44 6.60
C LEU A 184 3.88 -0.24 7.96
N LYS A 185 3.71 -1.57 8.03
CA LYS A 185 3.83 -2.34 9.28
C LYS A 185 5.19 -2.16 9.96
N HIS A 186 6.27 -2.07 9.19
CA HIS A 186 7.65 -1.92 9.68
C HIS A 186 8.18 -0.48 9.63
N ALA A 187 7.29 0.51 9.55
CA ALA A 187 7.67 1.91 9.64
C ALA A 187 8.21 2.28 11.03
N ASP A 188 8.95 3.38 11.12
CA ASP A 188 9.41 3.94 12.39
C ASP A 188 8.71 5.26 12.72
N TRP A 189 8.67 5.58 14.02
CA TRP A 189 8.15 6.83 14.57
C TRP A 189 9.19 7.44 15.48
N LEU A 190 9.62 8.67 15.17
CA LEU A 190 10.58 9.46 15.95
C LEU A 190 9.95 10.76 16.47
#